data_AF-A0A8T5QXX9-F1
#
_entry.id   AF-A0A8T5QXX9-F1
#
_cell.length_a   1.000
_cell.length_b   1.000
_cell.length_c   1.000
_cell.angle_alpha   90.00
_cell.angle_beta   90.00
_cell.angle_gamma   90.00
#
_symmetry.space_group_name_H-M   'P 1'
#
loop_
_entity.id
_entity.type
_entity.pdbx_description
1 polymer ?
#
loop_
_entity_poly.entity_id
_entity_poly.type
_entity_poly.pdbx_seq_one_letter_code
_entity_poly.pdbx_strand_id
1 'polypeptide(L)'
;MNRKGGIDKEQIRNEAKKIIDGFMQALEKVRTEEILKYGVEREEFMRKPGSSKYSGKDFRERMLGNATKKEDDQIVAEKKKW
;
A
#
# COMPACT_ATOMS: atom_id res chain seq x y z
N MET A 1 -30.47 -14.24 1.75
CA MET A 1 -29.34 -14.23 2.72
C MET A 1 -29.08 -12.80 3.16
N ASN A 2 -29.50 -12.44 4.37
CA ASN A 2 -29.30 -11.10 4.94
C ASN A 2 -27.88 -10.98 5.51
N ARG A 3 -26.98 -10.25 4.84
CA ARG A 3 -25.73 -9.80 5.46
C ARG A 3 -26.03 -8.58 6.34
N LYS A 4 -26.53 -8.80 7.56
CA LYS A 4 -26.47 -7.78 8.62
C LYS A 4 -25.18 -8.00 9.40
N GLY A 5 -24.09 -7.46 8.88
CA GLY A 5 -22.81 -7.35 9.58
C GLY A 5 -22.37 -5.89 9.49
N GLY A 6 -23.00 -5.01 10.27
CA GLY A 6 -22.54 -3.64 10.41
C GLY A 6 -21.17 -3.65 11.09
N ILE A 7 -20.21 -2.97 10.51
CA ILE A 7 -18.89 -2.81 11.11
C ILE A 7 -19.05 -2.05 12.44
N ASP A 8 -18.69 -2.70 13.56
CA ASP A 8 -18.68 -2.06 14.87
C ASP A 8 -17.51 -1.07 14.94
N LYS A 9 -17.85 0.21 14.76
CA LYS A 9 -16.88 1.30 14.73
C LYS A 9 -16.15 1.47 16.06
N GLU A 10 -16.80 1.16 17.17
CA GLU A 10 -16.22 1.30 18.49
C GLU A 10 -15.21 0.18 18.76
N GLN A 11 -15.56 -1.05 18.37
CA GLN A 11 -14.63 -2.17 18.40
C GLN A 11 -13.38 -1.88 17.56
N ILE A 12 -13.54 -1.41 16.32
CA ILE A 12 -12.41 -1.06 15.45
C ILE A 12 -11.55 0.04 16.06
N ARG A 13 -12.17 1.08 16.62
CA ARG A 13 -11.45 2.18 17.26
C ARG A 13 -10.60 1.68 18.43
N ASN A 14 -11.17 0.80 19.25
CA ASN A 14 -10.50 0.23 20.41
C ASN A 14 -9.34 -0.70 20.01
N GLU A 15 -9.54 -1.54 18.99
CA GLU A 15 -8.49 -2.40 18.44
C GLU A 15 -7.35 -1.59 17.82
N ALA A 16 -7.67 -0.58 16.98
CA ALA A 16 -6.69 0.31 16.39
C ALA A 16 -5.87 1.05 17.46
N LYS A 17 -6.54 1.54 18.51
CA LYS A 17 -5.86 2.19 19.64
C LYS A 17 -4.88 1.23 20.33
N LYS A 18 -5.32 0.01 20.65
CA LYS A 18 -4.43 -1.00 21.28
C LYS A 18 -3.20 -1.31 20.44
N ILE A 19 -3.36 -1.40 19.11
CA ILE A 19 -2.25 -1.64 18.19
C ILE A 19 -1.26 -0.47 18.23
N ILE A 20 -1.75 0.77 18.15
CA ILE A 20 -0.91 1.97 18.17
C ILE A 20 -0.19 2.08 19.52
N ASP A 21 -0.91 1.94 20.63
CA ASP A 21 -0.33 2.04 21.97
C ASP A 21 0.74 0.95 22.19
N GLY A 22 0.49 -0.28 21.74
CA GLY A 22 1.45 -1.38 21.81
C GLY A 22 2.69 -1.14 20.95
N PHE A 23 2.52 -0.57 19.76
CA PHE A 23 3.64 -0.18 18.89
C PHE A 23 4.51 0.91 19.53
N MET A 24 3.89 1.95 20.10
CA MET A 24 4.61 3.03 20.79
C MET A 24 5.40 2.51 21.99
N GLN A 25 4.80 1.66 22.82
CA GLN A 25 5.50 1.02 23.94
C GLN A 25 6.65 0.12 23.51
N ALA A 26 6.53 -0.53 22.35
CA ALA A 26 7.62 -1.32 21.78
C ALA A 26 8.76 -0.41 21.31
N LEU A 27 8.45 0.71 20.63
CA LEU A 27 9.45 1.68 20.19
C LEU A 27 10.23 2.31 21.34
N GLU A 28 9.57 2.61 22.47
CA GLU A 28 10.26 3.16 23.67
C GLU A 28 11.34 2.22 24.22
N LYS A 29 11.22 0.91 23.98
CA LYS A 29 12.17 -0.11 24.45
C LYS A 29 13.35 -0.31 23.49
N VAL A 30 13.23 0.14 22.24
CA VAL A 30 14.29 -0.02 21.25
C VAL A 30 15.33 1.08 21.45
N ARG A 31 16.58 0.69 21.70
CA ARG A 31 17.69 1.65 21.77
C ARG A 31 18.00 2.17 20.37
N THR A 32 18.13 3.49 20.22
CA THR A 32 18.38 4.15 18.92
C THR A 32 19.62 3.61 18.21
N GLU A 33 20.61 3.14 18.97
CA GLU A 33 21.84 2.51 18.48
C GLU A 33 21.60 1.18 17.74
N GLU A 34 20.54 0.45 18.06
CA GLU A 34 20.15 -0.80 17.38
C GLU A 34 19.41 -0.51 16.07
N ILE A 35 18.68 0.62 15.98
CA ILE A 35 17.96 1.04 14.77
C ILE A 35 18.95 1.36 13.64
N LEU A 36 20.08 1.98 13.98
CA LEU A 36 21.13 2.32 13.01
C LEU A 36 21.83 1.08 12.41
N LYS A 37 21.72 -0.10 13.03
CA LYS A 37 22.32 -1.34 12.51
C LYS A 37 21.58 -1.92 11.30
N TYR A 38 20.31 -1.57 11.11
CA TYR A 38 19.46 -2.15 10.06
C TYR A 38 19.34 -1.27 8.80
N GLY A 39 20.03 -0.13 8.77
CA GLY A 39 20.16 0.71 7.58
C GLY A 39 21.36 0.31 6.73
N VAL A 40 21.21 0.33 5.41
CA VAL A 40 22.35 0.32 4.48
C VAL A 40 22.55 1.75 4.04
N GLU A 41 23.71 2.34 4.34
CA GLU A 41 24.12 3.60 3.73
C GLU A 41 24.20 3.40 2.22
N ARG A 42 23.44 4.20 1.47
CA ARG A 42 23.43 4.18 0.01
C ARG A 42 23.94 5.51 -0.50
N GLU A 43 24.84 5.43 -1.47
CA GLU A 43 25.20 6.60 -2.25
C GLU A 43 23.97 7.17 -2.97
N GLU A 44 23.93 8.49 -3.12
CA GLU A 44 22.93 9.14 -3.95
C GLU A 44 23.04 8.60 -5.38
N PHE A 45 21.93 8.10 -5.92
CA PHE A 45 21.90 7.65 -7.30
C PHE A 45 20.67 8.20 -8.01
N MET A 46 20.87 8.58 -9.26
CA MET A 46 19.79 8.94 -10.17
C MET A 46 19.59 7.84 -11.20
N ARG A 47 18.33 7.48 -11.44
CA ARG A 47 17.99 6.53 -12.49
C ARG A 47 18.30 7.16 -13.85
N LYS A 48 19.20 6.54 -14.63
CA LYS A 48 19.44 6.94 -16.02
C LYS A 48 18.16 6.72 -16.83
N PRO A 49 17.72 7.71 -17.63
CA PRO A 49 16.62 7.49 -18.57
C PRO A 49 17.04 6.41 -19.58
N GLY A 50 16.13 5.49 -19.87
CA GLY A 50 16.36 4.41 -20.82
C GLY A 50 15.04 3.96 -21.43
N SER A 51 15.10 3.38 -22.63
CA SER A 51 13.96 2.73 -23.24
C SER A 51 13.67 1.43 -22.49
N SER A 52 12.44 1.29 -21.97
CA SER A 52 12.06 0.06 -21.29
C SER A 52 11.78 -1.04 -22.31
N LYS A 53 12.25 -2.27 -22.05
CA LYS A 53 11.81 -3.47 -22.81
C LYS A 53 10.35 -3.85 -22.50
N TYR A 54 9.73 -3.19 -21.53
CA TYR A 54 8.44 -3.54 -20.96
C TYR A 54 7.27 -2.80 -21.61
N SER A 55 7.51 -1.91 -22.57
CA SER A 55 6.50 -1.24 -23.40
C SER A 55 6.17 -2.05 -24.67
N GLY A 56 6.28 -3.38 -24.59
CA GLY A 56 5.94 -4.29 -25.69
C GLY A 56 4.43 -4.37 -25.94
N LYS A 57 4.04 -5.10 -26.99
CA LYS A 57 2.64 -5.28 -27.40
C LYS A 57 1.72 -5.76 -26.27
N ASP A 58 2.26 -6.53 -25.33
CA ASP A 58 1.50 -7.14 -24.22
C ASP A 58 1.43 -6.23 -22.97
N PHE A 59 2.02 -5.03 -23.02
CA PHE A 59 1.99 -4.10 -21.90
C PHE A 59 0.57 -3.79 -21.43
N ARG A 60 -0.34 -3.57 -22.39
CA ARG A 60 -1.75 -3.27 -22.13
C ARG A 60 -2.45 -4.40 -21.41
N GLU A 61 -2.25 -5.64 -21.86
CA GLU A 61 -2.87 -6.81 -21.25
C GLU A 61 -2.42 -7.00 -19.80
N ARG A 62 -1.12 -6.85 -19.52
CA ARG A 62 -0.60 -6.94 -18.15
C ARG A 62 -1.13 -5.84 -17.24
N MET A 63 -1.27 -4.62 -17.76
CA MET A 63 -1.78 -3.47 -16.99
C MET A 63 -3.26 -3.64 -16.62
N LEU A 64 -4.08 -4.15 -17.54
CA LEU A 64 -5.52 -4.25 -17.38
C LEU A 64 -5.98 -5.65 -16.94
N GLY A 65 -5.09 -6.64 -16.90
CA GLY A 65 -5.40 -8.04 -16.60
C GLY A 65 -6.02 -8.23 -15.22
N ASN A 66 -5.51 -7.48 -14.24
CA ASN A 66 -5.96 -7.58 -12.84
C ASN A 66 -7.02 -6.52 -12.46
N ALA A 67 -7.53 -5.75 -13.42
CA ALA A 67 -8.50 -4.71 -13.14
C ALA A 67 -9.89 -5.32 -12.84
N THR A 68 -10.46 -5.00 -11.68
CA THR A 68 -11.77 -5.50 -11.23
C THR A 68 -12.90 -5.11 -12.19
N LYS A 69 -12.85 -3.91 -12.77
CA LYS A 69 -13.76 -3.44 -13.82
C LYS A 69 -12.94 -2.72 -14.89
N LYS A 70 -13.18 -3.08 -16.14
CA LYS A 70 -12.58 -2.43 -17.31
C LYS A 70 -13.56 -2.39 -18.47
N GLU A 71 -13.44 -1.36 -19.29
CA GLU A 71 -14.17 -1.17 -20.52
C GLU A 71 -13.14 -0.75 -21.58
N ASP A 72 -13.00 -1.56 -22.63
CA ASP A 72 -11.96 -1.42 -23.67
C ASP A 72 -10.53 -1.29 -23.14
N ASP A 73 -10.02 -0.05 -23.12
CA ASP A 73 -8.66 0.33 -22.74
C ASP A 73 -8.64 1.03 -21.37
N GLN A 74 -9.76 1.06 -20.65
CA GLN A 74 -9.97 1.92 -19.49
C GLN A 74 -10.35 1.12 -18.25
N ILE A 75 -9.83 1.54 -17.10
CA ILE A 75 -10.25 1.03 -15.80
C ILE A 75 -11.48 1.85 -15.37
N VAL A 76 -12.58 1.17 -15.10
CA VAL A 76 -13.84 1.82 -14.69
C VAL A 76 -13.88 1.93 -13.17
N ALA A 77 -13.95 3.15 -12.66
CA ALA A 77 -14.07 3.45 -11.24
C ALA A 77 -15.32 4.28 -10.95
N GLU A 78 -15.82 4.20 -9.72
CA GLU A 78 -16.96 4.99 -9.29
C GLU A 78 -16.59 6.48 -9.24
N LYS A 79 -17.43 7.33 -9.84
CA LYS A 79 -17.28 8.78 -9.76
C LYS A 79 -17.67 9.25 -8.36
N LYS A 80 -16.69 9.38 -7.47
CA LYS A 80 -16.91 10.00 -6.17
C LYS A 80 -17.10 11.52 -6.37
N LYS A 81 -18.19 12.09 -5.84
CA LYS A 81 -18.27 13.53 -5.62
C LYS A 81 -17.32 13.84 -4.46
N TRP A 82 -16.27 14.60 -4.73
CA TRP A 82 -15.40 15.16 -3.70
C TRP A 82 -16.07 16.40 -3.12
#